data_AF-A0A7S1I0X2-F1
#
_entry.id   AF-A0A7S1I0X2-F1
#
_cell.length_a   1.000
_cell.length_b   1.000
_cell.length_c   1.000
_cell.angle_alpha   90.00
_cell.angle_beta   90.00
_cell.angle_gamma   90.00
#
_symmetry.space_group_name_H-M   'P 1'
#
loop_
_entity.id
_entity.type
_entity.pdbx_description
1 polymer ?
#
loop_
_entity_poly.entity_id
_entity_poly.type
_entity_poly.pdbx_seq_one_letter_code
_entity_poly.pdbx_strand_id
1 'polypeptide(L)'
;MSPRETGATPDSPKPSPVGSPLVKDKKLHVYVVDDCIGECGERMVTTVGGQWPNLDLVVEICAHTRDPEMVKPIVQEVLQVGGIIIHTLVEEPIIQALMEEAEKYGVMV
;
A
#
# COMPACT_ATOMS: atom_id res chain seq x y z
N MET A 1 -33.30 13.82 56.43
CA MET A 1 -32.27 14.35 55.52
C MET A 1 -31.50 13.17 54.94
N SER A 2 -31.72 12.81 53.67
CA SER A 2 -30.93 11.80 52.95
C SER A 2 -29.67 12.42 52.36
N PRO A 3 -28.57 11.65 52.25
CA PRO A 3 -27.89 11.52 50.95
C PRO A 3 -27.38 10.07 50.73
N ARG A 4 -27.82 9.41 49.66
CA ARG A 4 -27.25 9.35 48.28
C ARG A 4 -26.36 8.12 48.08
N GLU A 5 -26.93 7.21 47.31
CA GLU A 5 -26.32 6.03 46.70
C GLU A 5 -25.05 6.43 45.93
N THR A 6 -23.95 5.70 46.15
CA THR A 6 -22.76 5.79 45.31
C THR A 6 -22.82 4.68 44.26
N GLY A 7 -22.87 5.11 43.00
CA GLY A 7 -23.18 4.29 41.84
C GLY A 7 -22.15 3.22 41.54
N ALA A 8 -22.65 2.12 41.00
CA ALA A 8 -21.90 1.15 40.23
C ALA A 8 -21.23 1.86 39.03
N THR A 9 -19.92 1.70 38.90
CA THR A 9 -19.20 2.07 37.67
C THR A 9 -19.61 1.10 36.55
N PRO A 10 -19.99 1.60 35.36
CA PRO A 10 -20.28 0.73 34.23
C PRO A 10 -18.98 0.09 33.71
N ASP A 11 -19.03 -1.24 33.59
CA ASP A 11 -18.02 -2.10 32.99
C ASP A 11 -17.67 -1.56 31.60
N SER A 12 -16.46 -1.02 31.44
CA SER A 12 -16.00 -0.53 30.16
C SER A 12 -15.85 -1.72 29.20
N PRO A 13 -16.37 -1.66 27.97
CA PRO A 13 -16.23 -2.76 27.04
C PRO A 13 -14.74 -3.00 26.77
N LYS A 14 -14.27 -4.20 27.09
CA LYS A 14 -12.92 -4.68 26.73
C LYS A 14 -12.74 -4.47 25.22
N PRO A 15 -11.59 -3.93 24.76
CA PRO A 15 -11.33 -3.82 23.34
C PRO A 15 -11.36 -5.22 22.72
N SER A 16 -12.22 -5.39 21.72
CA SER A 16 -12.27 -6.59 20.89
C SER A 16 -10.88 -6.90 20.34
N PRO A 17 -10.48 -8.18 20.26
CA PRO A 17 -9.17 -8.53 19.71
C PRO A 17 -9.11 -8.09 18.24
N VAL A 18 -8.30 -7.09 17.97
CA VAL A 18 -7.87 -6.71 16.62
C VAL A 18 -7.05 -7.89 16.10
N GLY A 19 -7.63 -8.65 15.17
CA GLY A 19 -7.00 -9.85 14.64
C GLY A 19 -7.93 -10.65 13.76
N SER A 20 -8.49 -10.02 12.72
CA SER A 20 -8.94 -10.80 11.58
C SER A 20 -7.71 -11.50 11.00
N PRO A 21 -7.73 -12.82 10.78
CA PRO A 21 -6.58 -13.53 10.24
C PRO A 21 -6.33 -13.00 8.83
N LEU A 22 -5.22 -12.29 8.65
CA LEU A 22 -4.70 -12.00 7.33
C LEU A 22 -4.53 -13.34 6.62
N VAL A 23 -5.19 -13.47 5.47
CA VAL A 23 -5.23 -14.67 4.63
C VAL A 23 -3.79 -15.14 4.44
N LYS A 24 -3.49 -16.34 4.95
CA LYS A 24 -2.13 -16.86 5.21
C LYS A 24 -1.25 -17.06 3.97
N ASP A 25 -1.76 -16.75 2.77
CA ASP A 25 -1.14 -17.12 1.49
C ASP A 25 -1.19 -16.01 0.42
N LYS A 26 -1.62 -14.79 0.76
CA LYS A 26 -1.59 -13.68 -0.22
C LYS A 26 -0.35 -12.81 -0.02
N LYS A 27 0.58 -12.91 -0.96
CA LYS A 27 1.69 -11.97 -1.10
C LYS A 27 1.15 -10.60 -1.51
N LEU A 28 1.59 -9.55 -0.82
CA LEU A 28 1.36 -8.19 -1.27
C LEU A 28 2.47 -7.82 -2.26
N HIS A 29 2.11 -7.62 -3.51
CA HIS A 29 3.03 -7.14 -4.54
C HIS A 29 2.98 -5.62 -4.61
N VAL A 30 4.14 -4.99 -4.43
CA VAL A 30 4.31 -3.54 -4.52
C VAL A 30 5.31 -3.23 -5.63
N TYR A 31 4.88 -2.46 -6.62
CA TYR A 31 5.72 -2.01 -7.72
C TYR A 31 6.18 -0.58 -7.43
N VAL A 32 7.49 -0.37 -7.42
CA VAL A 32 8.11 0.94 -7.24
C VAL A 32 8.49 1.50 -8.60
N VAL A 33 7.78 2.53 -9.06
CA VAL A 33 8.02 3.19 -10.35
C VAL A 33 8.85 4.45 -10.14
N ASP A 34 10.03 4.49 -10.76
CA ASP A 34 11.03 5.54 -10.54
C ASP A 34 11.73 5.90 -11.86
N ASP A 35 12.06 7.17 -12.05
CA ASP A 35 12.77 7.70 -13.22
C ASP A 35 14.31 7.50 -13.15
N CYS A 36 14.79 7.09 -11.98
CA CYS A 36 16.17 6.76 -11.65
C CYS A 36 16.30 5.26 -11.29
N ILE A 37 16.65 4.91 -10.05
CA ILE A 37 16.96 3.54 -9.61
C ILE A 37 15.96 2.95 -8.59
N GLY A 38 15.02 3.74 -8.06
CA GLY A 38 13.98 3.25 -7.14
C GLY A 38 14.37 2.98 -5.68
N GLU A 39 15.61 3.26 -5.25
CA GLU A 39 16.09 2.96 -3.88
C GLU A 39 15.24 3.63 -2.79
N CYS A 40 14.80 4.87 -3.02
CA CYS A 40 13.98 5.61 -2.06
C CYS A 40 12.62 4.92 -1.83
N GLY A 41 11.94 4.54 -2.93
CA GLY A 41 10.66 3.84 -2.85
C GLY A 41 10.80 2.45 -2.24
N GLU A 42 11.80 1.68 -2.66
CA GLU A 42 12.08 0.34 -2.10
C GLU A 42 12.33 0.41 -0.59
N ARG A 43 13.17 1.36 -0.14
CA ARG A 43 13.47 1.53 1.30
C ARG A 43 12.23 1.91 2.08
N MET A 44 11.37 2.78 1.54
CA MET A 44 10.11 3.15 2.19
C MET A 44 9.21 1.92 2.35
N VAL A 45 8.98 1.18 1.26
CA VAL A 45 8.13 -0.01 1.25
C VAL A 45 8.64 -1.07 2.22
N THR A 46 9.94 -1.35 2.20
CA THR A 46 10.57 -2.32 3.09
C THR A 46 10.47 -1.91 4.56
N THR A 47 10.68 -0.61 4.86
CA THR A 47 10.60 -0.09 6.23
C THR A 47 9.18 -0.17 6.78
N VAL A 48 8.18 0.21 5.97
CA VAL A 48 6.76 0.12 6.32
C VAL A 48 6.33 -1.34 6.47
N GLY A 49 6.70 -2.20 5.51
CA GLY A 49 6.41 -3.63 5.54
C GLY A 49 6.94 -4.33 6.79
N GLY A 50 8.10 -3.91 7.29
CA GLY A 50 8.68 -4.41 8.54
C GLY A 50 7.81 -4.19 9.79
N GLN A 51 6.81 -3.31 9.73
CA GLN A 51 5.83 -3.12 10.82
C GLN A 51 4.79 -4.25 10.89
N TRP A 52 4.68 -5.10 9.86
CA TRP A 52 3.77 -6.24 9.80
C TRP A 52 4.55 -7.55 9.59
N PRO A 53 5.05 -8.20 10.65
CA PRO A 53 5.91 -9.40 10.56
C PRO A 53 5.27 -10.61 9.85
N ASN A 54 3.94 -10.62 9.72
CA ASN A 54 3.19 -11.69 9.05
C ASN A 54 2.80 -11.31 7.61
N LEU A 55 3.22 -10.14 7.11
CA LEU A 55 2.99 -9.72 5.73
C LEU A 55 4.06 -10.36 4.84
N ASP A 56 3.64 -11.17 3.87
CA ASP A 56 4.52 -11.64 2.80
C ASP A 56 4.55 -10.55 1.71
N LEU A 57 5.64 -9.79 1.67
CA LEU A 57 5.80 -8.61 0.82
C LEU A 57 6.77 -8.92 -0.32
N VAL A 58 6.36 -8.63 -1.55
CA VAL A 58 7.21 -8.67 -2.75
C VAL A 58 7.32 -7.26 -3.28
N VAL A 59 8.55 -6.77 -3.43
CA VAL A 59 8.84 -5.45 -3.97
C VAL A 59 9.50 -5.62 -5.33
N GLU A 60 8.90 -5.02 -6.36
CA GLU A 60 9.42 -5.00 -7.73
C GLU A 60 9.80 -3.57 -8.08
N ILE A 61 10.98 -3.36 -8.68
CA ILE A 61 11.47 -2.03 -9.02
C ILE A 61 11.39 -1.81 -10.53
N CYS A 62 10.56 -0.87 -10.95
CA CYS A 62 10.46 -0.37 -12.31
C CYS A 62 11.33 0.89 -12.48
N ALA A 63 12.65 0.66 -12.47
CA ALA A 63 13.65 1.72 -12.62
C ALA A 63 13.66 2.32 -14.03
N HIS A 64 14.21 3.53 -14.15
CA HIS A 64 14.39 4.25 -15.41
C HIS A 64 13.11 4.48 -16.22
N THR A 65 11.96 4.63 -15.56
CA THR A 65 10.69 4.95 -16.20
C THR A 65 10.69 6.42 -16.62
N ARG A 66 11.13 6.68 -17.86
CA ARG A 66 11.39 8.04 -18.39
C ARG A 66 10.51 8.42 -19.58
N ASP A 67 9.69 7.49 -20.03
CA ASP A 67 8.79 7.68 -21.16
C ASP A 67 7.37 7.27 -20.73
N PRO A 68 6.35 8.13 -20.94
CA PRO A 68 4.94 7.78 -20.71
C PRO A 68 4.52 6.42 -21.27
N GLU A 69 5.07 5.99 -22.41
CA GLU A 69 4.73 4.70 -23.03
C GLU A 69 5.21 3.49 -22.21
N MET A 70 6.20 3.67 -21.33
CA MET A 70 6.67 2.61 -20.42
C MET A 70 5.68 2.29 -19.32
N VAL A 71 4.74 3.20 -19.02
CA VAL A 71 3.82 3.03 -17.91
C VAL A 71 2.80 1.93 -18.17
N LYS A 72 2.33 1.83 -19.41
CA LYS A 72 1.30 0.87 -19.81
C LYS A 72 1.66 -0.60 -19.48
N PRO A 73 2.83 -1.13 -19.89
CA PRO A 73 3.18 -2.51 -19.54
C PRO A 73 3.32 -2.71 -18.02
N ILE A 74 3.80 -1.70 -17.28
CA ILE A 74 3.91 -1.76 -15.81
C ILE A 74 2.52 -1.93 -15.17
N VAL A 75 1.56 -1.07 -15.52
CA VAL A 75 0.19 -1.13 -14.97
C VAL A 75 -0.49 -2.46 -15.33
N GLN A 76 -0.26 -2.96 -16.54
CA GLN A 76 -0.81 -4.25 -16.98
C GLN A 76 -0.24 -5.42 -16.17
N GLU A 77 1.05 -5.41 -15.87
CA GLU A 77 1.68 -6.43 -15.03
C GLU A 77 1.15 -6.37 -13.59
N VAL A 78 1.03 -5.17 -13.02
CA VAL A 78 0.47 -4.96 -11.67
C VAL A 78 -0.96 -5.50 -11.60
N LEU A 79 -1.79 -5.23 -12.62
CA LEU A 79 -3.16 -5.72 -12.71
C LEU A 79 -3.21 -7.25 -12.73
N GLN A 80 -2.35 -7.90 -13.52
CA GLN A 80 -2.32 -9.36 -13.64
C GLN A 80 -1.96 -10.04 -12.31
N VAL A 81 -1.02 -9.45 -11.57
CA VAL A 81 -0.54 -9.98 -10.29
C VAL A 81 -1.47 -9.59 -9.12
N GLY A 82 -2.29 -8.55 -9.29
CA GLY A 82 -3.12 -8.00 -8.23
C GLY A 82 -2.30 -7.20 -7.21
N GLY A 83 -1.33 -6.42 -7.71
CA GLY A 83 -0.45 -5.59 -6.90
C GLY A 83 -0.93 -4.14 -6.74
N ILE A 84 -0.05 -3.34 -6.16
CA ILE A 84 -0.21 -1.90 -6.00
C ILE A 84 1.04 -1.20 -6.53
N ILE A 85 0.91 0.05 -6.95
CA ILE A 85 2.01 0.87 -7.41
C ILE A 85 2.34 1.90 -6.32
N ILE A 86 3.61 2.25 -6.20
CA ILE A 86 4.09 3.46 -5.54
C ILE A 86 5.07 4.11 -6.52
N HIS A 87 5.08 5.44 -6.60
CA HIS A 87 6.01 6.11 -7.48
C HIS A 87 6.72 7.29 -6.83
N THR A 88 7.90 7.58 -7.37
CA THR A 88 8.74 8.75 -7.05
C THR A 88 9.01 9.59 -8.30
N LEU A 89 8.30 9.32 -9.39
CA LEU A 89 8.31 10.09 -10.64
C LEU A 89 8.10 11.59 -10.38
N VAL A 90 8.85 12.42 -11.10
CA VAL A 90 8.82 13.89 -10.99
C VAL A 90 8.23 14.53 -12.25
N GLU A 91 8.45 13.94 -13.41
CA GLU A 91 8.01 14.49 -14.70
C GLU A 91 6.50 14.30 -14.90
N GLU A 92 5.79 15.43 -14.96
CA GLU A 92 4.32 15.50 -15.07
C GLU A 92 3.73 14.63 -16.18
N PRO A 93 4.31 14.55 -17.41
CA PRO A 93 3.76 13.69 -18.47
C PRO A 93 3.74 12.21 -18.09
N ILE A 94 4.74 11.74 -17.33
CA ILE A 94 4.83 10.34 -16.91
C ILE A 94 3.85 10.06 -15.77
N ILE A 95 3.73 11.01 -14.82
CA ILE A 95 2.77 10.93 -13.73
C ILE A 95 1.35 10.85 -14.29
N GLN A 96 0.99 11.73 -15.24
CA GLN A 96 -0.33 11.71 -15.86
C GLN A 96 -0.61 10.39 -16.57
N ALA A 97 0.33 9.88 -17.36
CA ALA A 97 0.19 8.57 -18.00
C ALA A 97 0.01 7.42 -16.99
N LEU A 98 0.69 7.48 -15.84
CA LEU A 98 0.50 6.51 -14.75
C LEU A 98 -0.89 6.59 -14.14
N MET A 99 -1.34 7.79 -13.78
CA MET A 99 -2.65 7.97 -13.15
C MET A 99 -3.78 7.57 -14.10
N GLU A 100 -3.71 7.97 -15.38
CA GLU A 100 -4.72 7.65 -16.39
C GLU A 100 -4.82 6.14 -16.67
N GLU A 101 -3.69 5.46 -16.89
CA GLU A 101 -3.72 4.03 -17.20
C GLU A 101 -4.09 3.21 -15.95
N ALA A 102 -3.69 3.65 -14.74
CA ALA A 102 -4.09 3.00 -13.50
C ALA A 102 -5.59 3.16 -13.22
N GLU A 103 -6.14 4.36 -13.38
CA GLU A 103 -7.59 4.63 -13.21
C GLU A 103 -8.41 3.77 -14.17
N LYS A 104 -7.99 3.69 -15.42
CA LYS A 104 -8.65 2.89 -16.47
C LYS A 104 -8.81 1.42 -16.11
N TYR A 105 -7.85 0.82 -15.40
CA TYR A 105 -7.92 -0.60 -14.98
C TYR A 105 -8.24 -0.80 -13.50
N GLY A 106 -8.43 0.28 -12.73
CA GLY A 106 -8.66 0.21 -11.29
C GLY A 106 -7.45 -0.30 -10.50
N VAL A 107 -6.24 -0.02 -10.96
CA VAL A 107 -4.99 -0.31 -10.22
C VAL A 107 -4.74 0.81 -9.20
N MET A 108 -4.38 0.44 -7.98
CA MET A 108 -4.04 1.42 -6.94
C MET A 108 -2.62 1.93 -7.13
N VAL A 109 -2.46 3.25 -7.06
CA VAL A 109 -1.20 4.01 -7.12
C VAL A 109 -1.07 4.88 -5.87
#